data_AF-A0A849WVC8-F1
#
_entry.id   AF-A0A849WVC8-F1
#
_cell.length_a   1.000
_cell.length_b   1.000
_cell.length_c   1.000
_cell.angle_alpha   90.00
_cell.angle_beta   90.00
_cell.angle_gamma   90.00
#
_symmetry.space_group_name_H-M   'P 1'
#
loop_
_entity.id
_entity.type
_entity.pdbx_description
1 polymer ?
#
loop_
_entity_poly.entity_id
_entity_poly.type
_entity_poly.pdbx_seq_one_letter_code
_entity_poly.pdbx_strand_id
1 'polypeptide(L)'
;MPILPAAAFLYLLAALGRAVKGKQSPLRWQRWLSTAEKLAYIVLTAGLVVYIQSLDVAGTLLQESRWPVSWLLLAWSIATAHLVSELAYGNRFTSVFANTWVAVAILMPSLHRSPSLARMFTHDLEWLNFHRLCFMIAYAFCLLALPLALEYLWRSWHAARRAGRGSGEEDASLPQLDRLQFRLILWSLPLLTVGFLVEALLLALGLQFLLLPG
;
A
#
# COMPACT_ATOMS: atom_id res chain seq x y z
N MET A 1 -19.52 -9.19 5.77
CA MET A 1 -18.93 -9.77 4.55
C MET A 1 -17.72 -10.63 4.90
N PRO A 2 -17.79 -11.96 4.79
CA PRO A 2 -16.67 -12.86 5.10
C PRO A 2 -15.50 -12.78 4.10
N ILE A 3 -15.68 -12.10 2.97
CA ILE A 3 -14.72 -12.01 1.86
C ILE A 3 -13.45 -11.22 2.24
N LEU A 4 -13.58 -10.12 3.01
CA LEU A 4 -12.43 -9.28 3.39
C LEU A 4 -11.48 -9.98 4.39
N PRO A 5 -11.96 -10.65 5.46
CA PRO A 5 -11.12 -11.50 6.29
C PRO A 5 -10.42 -12.63 5.54
N ALA A 6 -11.09 -13.23 4.54
CA ALA A 6 -10.48 -14.26 3.70
C ALA A 6 -9.31 -13.70 2.88
N ALA A 7 -9.45 -12.49 2.31
CA ALA A 7 -8.34 -11.81 1.62
C ALA A 7 -7.17 -11.54 2.58
N ALA A 8 -7.44 -11.01 3.79
CA ALA A 8 -6.42 -10.77 4.80
C ALA A 8 -5.65 -12.04 5.19
N PHE A 9 -6.36 -13.15 5.36
CA PHE A 9 -5.76 -14.45 5.67
C PHE A 9 -4.82 -14.93 4.54
N LEU A 10 -5.24 -14.79 3.28
CA LEU A 10 -4.39 -15.13 2.13
C LEU A 10 -3.12 -14.27 2.06
N TYR A 11 -3.22 -12.97 2.34
CA TYR A 11 -2.04 -12.09 2.44
C TYR A 11 -1.10 -12.51 3.57
N LEU A 12 -1.61 -12.87 4.76
CA LEU A 12 -0.79 -13.37 5.86
C LEU A 12 -0.09 -14.68 5.49
N LEU A 13 -0.81 -15.63 4.90
CA LEU A 13 -0.23 -16.90 4.44
C LEU A 13 0.89 -16.66 3.42
N ALA A 14 0.69 -15.74 2.48
CA ALA A 14 1.71 -15.39 1.49
C ALA A 14 2.94 -14.74 2.15
N ALA A 15 2.72 -13.79 3.07
CA ALA A 15 3.79 -13.15 3.85
C ALA A 15 4.62 -14.18 4.62
N LEU A 16 3.96 -15.07 5.37
CA LEU A 16 4.61 -16.13 6.15
C LEU A 16 5.35 -17.12 5.25
N GLY A 17 4.73 -17.56 4.16
CA GLY A 17 5.36 -18.45 3.19
C GLY A 17 6.62 -17.84 2.57
N ARG A 18 6.61 -16.53 2.31
CA ARG A 18 7.78 -15.78 1.83
C ARG A 18 8.81 -15.52 2.92
N ALA A 19 8.44 -15.36 4.18
CA ALA A 19 9.39 -15.22 5.27
C ALA A 19 10.13 -16.54 5.54
N VAL A 20 9.41 -17.67 5.60
CA VAL A 20 9.96 -18.98 5.98
C VAL A 20 10.86 -19.58 4.91
N LYS A 21 10.48 -19.54 3.62
CA LYS A 21 11.17 -20.33 2.61
C LYS A 21 12.46 -19.73 2.03
N GLY A 22 12.86 -18.52 2.45
CA GLY A 22 14.12 -17.85 2.03
C GLY A 22 14.35 -17.74 0.51
N LYS A 23 15.49 -17.17 0.10
CA LYS A 23 15.85 -16.98 -1.34
C LYS A 23 15.99 -18.28 -2.15
N GLN A 24 16.21 -19.41 -1.48
CA GLN A 24 16.49 -20.71 -2.12
C GLN A 24 15.23 -21.54 -2.41
N SER A 25 14.04 -20.98 -2.23
CA SER A 25 12.78 -21.69 -2.48
C SER A 25 12.64 -22.13 -3.94
N PRO A 26 12.19 -23.37 -4.22
CA PRO A 26 12.04 -23.88 -5.58
C PRO A 26 11.05 -23.01 -6.38
N LEU A 27 11.32 -22.84 -7.69
CA LEU A 27 10.57 -21.96 -8.59
C LEU A 27 9.04 -22.18 -8.53
N ARG A 28 8.61 -23.44 -8.39
CA ARG A 28 7.19 -23.80 -8.26
C ARG A 28 6.53 -23.13 -7.05
N TRP A 29 7.23 -23.06 -5.92
CA TRP A 29 6.73 -22.46 -4.69
C TRP A 29 6.57 -20.94 -4.81
N GLN A 30 7.54 -20.29 -5.45
CA GLN A 30 7.49 -18.84 -5.70
C GLN A 30 6.30 -18.48 -6.60
N ARG A 31 6.07 -19.26 -7.66
CA ARG A 31 4.91 -19.08 -8.54
C ARG A 31 3.60 -19.26 -7.77
N TRP A 32 3.50 -20.29 -6.94
CA TRP A 32 2.29 -20.55 -6.16
C TRP A 32 1.96 -19.40 -5.21
N LEU A 33 2.95 -18.89 -4.46
CA LEU A 33 2.79 -17.74 -3.57
C LEU A 33 2.38 -16.47 -4.33
N SER A 34 3.02 -16.19 -5.46
CA SER A 34 2.69 -15.03 -6.30
C SER A 34 1.28 -15.14 -6.92
N THR A 35 0.84 -16.35 -7.29
CA THR A 35 -0.54 -16.58 -7.73
C THR A 35 -1.54 -16.36 -6.60
N ALA A 36 -1.24 -16.86 -5.39
CA ALA A 36 -2.09 -16.66 -4.22
C ALA A 36 -2.26 -15.19 -3.86
N GLU A 37 -1.20 -14.38 -3.96
CA GLU A 37 -1.26 -12.91 -3.73
C GLU A 37 -2.12 -12.19 -4.78
N LYS A 38 -1.95 -12.54 -6.07
CA LYS A 38 -2.79 -11.98 -7.14
C LYS A 38 -4.27 -12.31 -6.92
N LEU A 39 -4.56 -13.55 -6.51
CA LEU A 39 -5.91 -13.95 -6.14
C LEU A 39 -6.42 -13.17 -4.92
N ALA A 40 -5.61 -13.01 -3.87
CA ALA A 40 -5.96 -12.22 -2.70
C ALA A 40 -6.26 -10.75 -3.06
N TYR A 41 -5.50 -10.17 -3.99
CA TYR A 41 -5.73 -8.82 -4.51
C TYR A 41 -7.04 -8.70 -5.28
N ILE A 42 -7.35 -9.66 -6.14
CA ILE A 42 -8.63 -9.70 -6.87
C ILE A 42 -9.79 -9.81 -5.88
N VAL A 43 -9.69 -10.70 -4.89
CA VAL A 43 -10.71 -10.89 -3.85
C VAL A 43 -10.87 -9.62 -3.00
N LEU A 44 -9.77 -8.96 -2.62
CA LEU A 44 -9.79 -7.68 -1.90
C LEU A 44 -10.48 -6.59 -2.73
N THR A 45 -10.14 -6.48 -4.02
CA THR A 45 -10.71 -5.47 -4.93
C THR A 45 -12.20 -5.70 -5.12
N ALA A 46 -12.62 -6.94 -5.40
CA ALA A 46 -14.03 -7.28 -5.52
C ALA A 46 -14.79 -7.02 -4.21
N GLY A 47 -14.21 -7.44 -3.07
CA GLY A 47 -14.79 -7.19 -1.75
C GLY A 47 -14.94 -5.69 -1.45
N LEU A 48 -13.96 -4.87 -1.84
CA LEU A 48 -14.01 -3.42 -1.68
C LEU A 48 -15.09 -2.77 -2.54
N VAL A 49 -15.23 -3.16 -3.81
CA VAL A 49 -16.28 -2.64 -4.71
C VAL A 49 -17.67 -2.95 -4.15
N VAL A 50 -17.92 -4.22 -3.80
CA VAL A 50 -19.22 -4.63 -3.23
C VAL A 50 -19.47 -3.92 -1.89
N TYR A 51 -18.42 -3.72 -1.07
CA TYR A 51 -18.54 -3.01 0.20
C TYR A 51 -18.92 -1.54 -0.01
N ILE A 52 -18.24 -0.82 -0.90
CA ILE A 52 -18.56 0.58 -1.21
C ILE A 52 -19.99 0.71 -1.77
N GLN A 53 -20.37 -0.15 -2.72
CA GLN A 53 -21.74 -0.16 -3.27
C GLN A 53 -22.80 -0.43 -2.17
N SER A 54 -22.49 -1.31 -1.22
CA SER A 54 -23.41 -1.60 -0.11
C SER A 54 -23.60 -0.41 0.84
N LEU A 55 -22.61 0.49 0.94
CA LEU A 55 -22.72 1.72 1.73
C LEU A 55 -23.58 2.76 1.02
N ASP A 56 -23.50 2.84 -0.31
CA ASP A 56 -24.27 3.77 -1.14
C ASP A 56 -25.77 3.43 -1.15
N VAL A 57 -26.11 2.15 -1.34
CA VAL A 57 -27.51 1.66 -1.35
C VAL A 57 -28.20 1.81 0.00
N ALA A 58 -27.46 1.76 1.11
CA ALA A 58 -28.04 1.79 2.44
C ALA A 58 -28.54 3.17 2.87
N GLY A 59 -28.22 4.26 2.15
CA GLY A 59 -28.68 5.63 2.43
C GLY A 59 -28.40 6.13 3.86
N THR A 60 -27.61 5.39 4.64
CA THR A 60 -27.50 5.55 6.09
C THR A 60 -26.07 5.93 6.44
N LEU A 61 -25.97 7.17 6.93
CA LEU A 61 -24.95 7.72 7.82
C LEU A 61 -23.76 6.80 8.08
N LEU A 62 -22.61 7.28 7.60
CA LEU A 62 -21.21 6.86 7.82
C LEU A 62 -20.77 6.63 9.28
N GLN A 63 -21.69 6.44 10.22
CA GLN A 63 -21.46 6.52 11.65
C GLN A 63 -21.15 5.18 12.32
N GLU A 64 -21.44 4.01 11.69
CA GLU A 64 -21.18 2.70 12.32
C GLU A 64 -20.73 1.58 11.35
N SER A 65 -20.06 1.94 10.25
CA SER A 65 -19.51 0.89 9.39
C SER A 65 -18.39 0.13 10.15
N ARG A 66 -18.49 -1.21 10.25
CA ARG A 66 -17.48 -2.05 10.94
C ARG A 66 -16.05 -1.90 10.38
N TRP A 67 -15.91 -1.42 9.14
CA TRP A 67 -14.62 -1.20 8.49
C TRP A 67 -14.63 0.17 7.79
N PRO A 68 -13.93 1.19 8.29
CA PRO A 68 -13.83 2.46 7.60
C PRO A 68 -13.23 2.25 6.21
N VAL A 69 -13.87 2.81 5.18
CA VAL A 69 -13.48 2.64 3.76
C VAL A 69 -12.02 3.03 3.54
N SER A 70 -11.51 4.03 4.25
CA SER A 70 -10.12 4.48 4.18
C SER A 70 -9.09 3.40 4.52
N TRP A 71 -9.36 2.52 5.48
CA TRP A 71 -8.45 1.43 5.82
C TRP A 71 -8.39 0.38 4.72
N LEU A 72 -9.53 0.08 4.10
CA LEU A 72 -9.59 -0.85 2.98
C LEU A 72 -8.94 -0.25 1.72
N LEU A 73 -9.10 1.05 1.49
CA LEU A 73 -8.41 1.78 0.42
C LEU A 73 -6.89 1.85 0.65
N LEU A 74 -6.45 2.00 1.90
CA LEU A 74 -5.03 1.93 2.26
C LEU A 74 -4.47 0.54 1.97
N ALA A 75 -5.16 -0.51 2.42
CA ALA A 75 -4.78 -1.90 2.15
C ALA A 75 -4.69 -2.16 0.64
N TRP A 76 -5.69 -1.70 -0.11
CA TRP A 76 -5.70 -1.82 -1.56
C TRP A 76 -4.56 -1.03 -2.23
N SER A 77 -4.25 0.17 -1.75
CA SER A 77 -3.15 1.00 -2.27
C SER A 77 -1.78 0.37 -2.04
N ILE A 78 -1.54 -0.19 -0.84
CA ILE A 78 -0.31 -0.91 -0.51
C ILE A 78 -0.18 -2.17 -1.39
N ALA A 79 -1.25 -2.93 -1.56
CA ALA A 79 -1.25 -4.11 -2.41
C ALA A 79 -0.98 -3.76 -3.88
N THR A 80 -1.57 -2.66 -4.38
CA THR A 80 -1.37 -2.18 -5.75
C THR A 80 0.08 -1.74 -5.98
N ALA A 81 0.62 -0.90 -5.10
CA ALA A 81 2.02 -0.46 -5.17
C ALA A 81 3.00 -1.64 -5.06
N HIS A 82 2.67 -2.64 -4.23
CA HIS A 82 3.42 -3.87 -4.14
C HIS A 82 3.40 -4.66 -5.45
N LEU A 83 2.22 -4.88 -6.06
CA LEU A 83 2.10 -5.63 -7.31
C LEU A 83 2.91 -5.00 -8.44
N VAL A 84 2.85 -3.67 -8.58
CA VAL A 84 3.61 -2.90 -9.58
C VAL A 84 5.12 -3.06 -9.34
N SER A 85 5.56 -2.96 -8.08
CA SER A 85 6.98 -3.07 -7.73
C SER A 85 7.51 -4.51 -7.79
N GLU A 86 6.69 -5.53 -7.51
CA GLU A 86 7.08 -6.93 -7.64
C GLU A 86 7.33 -7.29 -9.11
N LEU A 87 6.43 -6.90 -10.02
CA LEU A 87 6.56 -7.14 -11.46
C LEU A 87 7.82 -6.48 -12.03
N ALA A 88 8.16 -5.28 -11.56
CA ALA A 88 9.29 -4.54 -12.08
C ALA A 88 10.64 -4.95 -11.48
N TYR A 89 10.66 -5.42 -10.22
CA TYR A 89 11.91 -5.53 -9.45
C TYR A 89 12.15 -6.85 -8.71
N GLY A 90 11.18 -7.77 -8.68
CA GLY A 90 11.35 -9.10 -8.09
C GLY A 90 11.76 -9.10 -6.60
N ASN A 91 11.51 -8.01 -5.88
CA ASN A 91 11.95 -7.87 -4.48
C ASN A 91 10.95 -8.53 -3.52
N ARG A 92 11.47 -9.49 -2.75
CA ARG A 92 10.68 -10.29 -1.81
C ARG A 92 10.53 -9.61 -0.44
N PHE A 93 11.46 -8.76 -0.04
CA PHE A 93 11.42 -8.10 1.27
C PHE A 93 10.25 -7.10 1.33
N THR A 94 10.10 -6.30 0.26
CA THR A 94 8.94 -5.43 0.08
C THR A 94 7.63 -6.23 0.03
N SER A 95 7.65 -7.46 -0.50
CA SER A 95 6.47 -8.34 -0.53
C SER A 95 6.02 -8.80 0.85
N VAL A 96 6.95 -9.28 1.69
CA VAL A 96 6.62 -9.66 3.08
C VAL A 96 6.07 -8.46 3.85
N PHE A 97 6.72 -7.30 3.71
CA PHE A 97 6.30 -6.07 4.38
C PHE A 97 4.91 -5.61 3.89
N ALA A 98 4.71 -5.54 2.57
CA ALA A 98 3.44 -5.14 1.96
C ALA A 98 2.30 -6.03 2.41
N ASN A 99 2.43 -7.35 2.24
CA ASN A 99 1.39 -8.30 2.60
C ASN A 99 1.03 -8.24 4.09
N THR A 100 2.02 -8.05 4.96
CA THR A 100 1.79 -7.87 6.40
C THR A 100 0.97 -6.62 6.66
N TRP A 101 1.34 -5.48 6.08
CA TRP A 101 0.60 -4.23 6.26
C TRP A 101 -0.79 -4.24 5.63
N VAL A 102 -0.97 -4.90 4.49
CA VAL A 102 -2.28 -5.12 3.86
C VAL A 102 -3.18 -5.92 4.81
N ALA A 103 -2.68 -7.02 5.36
CA ALA A 103 -3.43 -7.81 6.32
C ALA A 103 -3.76 -7.04 7.59
N VAL A 104 -2.79 -6.30 8.14
CA VAL A 104 -3.02 -5.42 9.30
C VAL A 104 -4.10 -4.40 8.96
N ALA A 105 -4.01 -3.69 7.83
CA ALA A 105 -4.98 -2.67 7.45
C ALA A 105 -6.41 -3.22 7.29
N ILE A 106 -6.58 -4.47 6.85
CA ILE A 106 -7.89 -5.13 6.78
C ILE A 106 -8.37 -5.57 8.17
N LEU A 107 -7.48 -6.03 9.05
CA LEU A 107 -7.84 -6.58 10.38
C LEU A 107 -7.99 -5.51 11.47
N MET A 108 -7.20 -4.43 11.42
CA MET A 108 -7.13 -3.37 12.44
C MET A 108 -8.49 -2.75 12.78
N PRO A 109 -9.37 -2.43 11.80
CA PRO A 109 -10.65 -1.84 12.16
C PRO A 109 -11.61 -2.82 12.87
N SER A 110 -11.34 -4.13 12.79
CA SER A 110 -12.04 -5.13 13.61
C SER A 110 -11.60 -5.10 15.09
N LEU A 111 -10.43 -4.53 15.38
CA LEU A 111 -9.80 -4.45 16.71
C LEU A 111 -10.00 -3.08 17.38
N HIS A 112 -10.23 -2.01 16.61
CA HIS A 112 -10.40 -0.65 17.13
C HIS A 112 -11.77 -0.08 16.78
N ARG A 113 -12.75 -0.25 17.68
CA ARG A 113 -14.06 0.42 17.62
C ARG A 113 -13.97 1.86 18.14
N SER A 114 -13.03 2.66 17.64
CA SER A 114 -12.89 4.06 18.08
C SER A 114 -13.66 5.00 17.15
N PRO A 115 -14.69 5.72 17.64
CA PRO A 115 -15.50 6.64 16.84
C PRO A 115 -14.76 7.92 16.41
N SER A 116 -13.53 8.16 16.89
CA SER A 116 -12.70 9.31 16.48
C SER A 116 -11.96 9.06 15.15
N LEU A 117 -11.48 7.83 14.92
CA LEU A 117 -10.80 7.46 13.67
C LEU A 117 -11.76 7.37 12.48
N ALA A 118 -13.00 6.95 12.73
CA ALA A 118 -14.03 6.87 11.71
C ALA A 118 -14.33 8.24 11.07
N ARG A 119 -14.26 9.33 11.84
CA ARG A 119 -14.60 10.69 11.36
C ARG A 119 -13.56 11.34 10.44
N MET A 120 -12.30 10.88 10.43
CA MET A 120 -11.26 11.51 9.60
C MET A 120 -11.42 11.27 8.10
N PHE A 121 -12.34 10.39 7.68
CA PHE A 121 -12.40 9.90 6.29
C PHE A 121 -13.81 9.85 5.68
N THR A 122 -14.80 10.48 6.29
CA THR A 122 -16.22 10.27 5.94
C THR A 122 -16.87 11.36 5.11
N HIS A 123 -16.18 12.46 4.75
CA HIS A 123 -16.84 13.56 4.04
C HIS A 123 -16.42 13.60 2.55
N ASP A 124 -17.45 13.51 1.70
CA ASP A 124 -17.61 13.67 0.23
C ASP A 124 -16.93 12.67 -0.72
N LEU A 125 -17.74 12.02 -1.57
CA LEU A 125 -17.57 10.59 -1.90
C LEU A 125 -17.36 10.22 -3.38
N GLU A 126 -17.19 11.14 -4.33
CA GLU A 126 -16.94 10.73 -5.72
C GLU A 126 -15.66 11.35 -6.31
N TRP A 127 -15.56 12.68 -6.42
CA TRP A 127 -14.37 13.33 -6.99
C TRP A 127 -13.27 13.63 -5.98
N LEU A 128 -13.65 13.84 -4.71
CA LEU A 128 -12.71 13.96 -3.59
C LEU A 128 -11.97 12.62 -3.33
N ASN A 129 -12.52 11.51 -3.81
CA ASN A 129 -11.91 10.18 -3.66
C ASN A 129 -10.76 9.91 -4.66
N PHE A 130 -10.78 10.50 -5.86
CA PHE A 130 -9.75 10.23 -6.86
C PHE A 130 -8.38 10.81 -6.46
N HIS A 131 -8.30 12.09 -6.10
CA HIS A 131 -7.02 12.67 -5.66
C HIS A 131 -6.53 12.03 -4.36
N ARG A 132 -7.42 11.73 -3.41
CA ARG A 132 -7.11 10.95 -2.20
C ARG A 132 -6.51 9.59 -2.56
N LEU A 133 -7.07 8.88 -3.54
CA LEU A 133 -6.53 7.62 -4.03
C LEU A 133 -5.13 7.79 -4.62
N CYS A 134 -4.91 8.82 -5.45
CA CYS A 134 -3.59 9.14 -5.98
C CYS A 134 -2.57 9.39 -4.85
N PHE A 135 -2.94 10.19 -3.85
CA PHE A 135 -2.11 10.42 -2.67
C PHE A 135 -1.86 9.14 -1.87
N MET A 136 -2.87 8.30 -1.64
CA MET A 136 -2.73 7.04 -0.91
C MET A 136 -1.82 6.05 -1.61
N ILE A 137 -1.92 5.91 -2.94
CA ILE A 137 -1.01 5.06 -3.72
C ILE A 137 0.41 5.66 -3.69
N ALA A 138 0.56 6.98 -3.82
CA ALA A 138 1.86 7.63 -3.71
C ALA A 138 2.50 7.40 -2.33
N TYR A 139 1.74 7.57 -1.25
CA TYR A 139 2.19 7.27 0.10
C TYR A 139 2.51 5.79 0.29
N ALA A 140 1.77 4.88 -0.35
CA ALA A 140 2.09 3.47 -0.34
C ALA A 140 3.45 3.18 -0.99
N PHE A 141 3.77 3.81 -2.12
CA PHE A 141 5.12 3.70 -2.72
C PHE A 141 6.21 4.21 -1.77
N CYS A 142 6.01 5.36 -1.12
CA CYS A 142 6.93 5.88 -0.11
C CYS A 142 7.06 4.94 1.11
N LEU A 143 5.96 4.38 1.57
CA LEU A 143 5.93 3.44 2.69
C LEU A 143 6.68 2.14 2.36
N LEU A 144 6.59 1.65 1.12
CA LEU A 144 7.36 0.51 0.64
C LEU A 144 8.85 0.83 0.43
N ALA A 145 9.20 2.11 0.22
CA ALA A 145 10.59 2.55 0.12
C ALA A 145 11.30 2.58 1.49
N LEU A 146 10.56 2.83 2.58
CA LEU A 146 11.09 2.89 3.94
C LEU A 146 11.87 1.63 4.37
N PRO A 147 11.33 0.40 4.27
CA PRO A 147 12.06 -0.80 4.68
C PRO A 147 13.36 -1.00 3.88
N LEU A 148 13.42 -0.54 2.63
CA LEU A 148 14.63 -0.61 1.81
C LEU A 148 15.68 0.39 2.25
N ALA A 149 15.26 1.62 2.59
CA ALA A 149 16.15 2.63 3.14
C ALA A 149 16.76 2.15 4.47
N LEU A 150 15.94 1.54 5.33
CA LEU A 150 16.40 0.95 6.59
C LEU A 150 17.39 -0.20 6.35
N GLU A 151 17.10 -1.09 5.38
CA GLU A 151 18.00 -2.18 5.01
C GLU A 151 19.33 -1.66 4.44
N TYR A 152 19.28 -0.62 3.60
CA TYR A 152 20.47 0.05 3.08
C TYR A 152 21.31 0.66 4.20
N LEU A 153 20.70 1.43 5.11
CA LEU A 153 21.38 2.04 6.26
C LEU A 153 22.01 0.97 7.16
N TRP A 154 21.29 -0.12 7.42
CA TRP A 154 21.80 -1.24 8.20
C TRP A 154 23.03 -1.87 7.54
N ARG A 155 22.93 -2.23 6.25
CA ARG A 155 24.03 -2.89 5.52
C ARG A 155 25.25 -1.99 5.35
N SER A 156 25.04 -0.72 5.02
CA SER A 156 26.12 0.27 4.90
C SER A 156 26.85 0.51 6.22
N TRP A 157 26.12 0.59 7.34
CA TRP A 157 26.73 0.67 8.67
C TRP A 157 27.59 -0.57 9.00
N HIS A 158 27.11 -1.76 8.66
CA HIS A 158 27.88 -3.00 8.83
C HIS A 158 29.08 -3.12 7.88
N ALA A 159 28.98 -2.60 6.66
CA ALA A 159 30.10 -2.54 5.72
C ALA A 159 31.20 -1.60 6.23
N ALA A 160 30.84 -0.40 6.70
CA ALA A 160 31.78 0.56 7.26
C ALA A 160 32.54 -0.01 8.48
N ARG A 161 31.84 -0.74 9.36
CA ARG A 161 32.46 -1.44 10.51
C ARG A 161 33.43 -2.55 10.10
N ARG A 162 33.21 -3.20 8.96
CA ARG A 162 34.06 -4.25 8.41
C ARG A 162 35.26 -3.70 7.65
N ALA A 163 35.08 -2.61 6.90
CA ALA A 163 36.15 -1.89 6.23
C ALA A 163 37.20 -1.35 7.21
N GLY A 164 36.77 -0.83 8.38
CA GLY A 164 37.69 -0.45 9.46
C GLY A 164 38.48 -1.61 10.09
N ARG A 165 38.15 -2.86 9.76
CA ARG A 165 38.86 -4.09 10.16
C ARG A 165 39.67 -4.72 9.02
N GLY A 166 39.82 -4.04 7.89
CA GLY A 166 40.67 -4.47 6.77
C GLY A 166 40.00 -5.38 5.73
N SER A 167 38.70 -5.68 5.83
CA SER A 167 37.98 -6.38 4.75
C SER A 167 37.37 -5.35 3.80
N GLY A 168 38.02 -5.08 2.67
CA GLY A 168 37.58 -4.13 1.64
C GLY A 168 36.51 -4.65 0.69
N GLU A 169 35.67 -5.60 1.10
CA GLU A 169 34.65 -6.20 0.22
C GLU A 169 33.41 -5.29 0.19
N GLU A 170 33.19 -4.60 -0.93
CA GLU A 170 31.97 -3.81 -1.17
C GLU A 170 30.76 -4.73 -1.37
N ASP A 171 29.69 -4.48 -0.62
CA ASP A 171 28.44 -5.22 -0.77
C ASP A 171 27.74 -4.81 -2.07
N ALA A 172 27.90 -5.64 -3.11
CA ALA A 172 27.32 -5.44 -4.45
C ALA A 172 25.78 -5.29 -4.48
N SER A 173 25.10 -5.56 -3.36
CA SER A 173 23.64 -5.37 -3.24
C SER A 173 23.22 -3.93 -2.90
N LEU A 174 24.11 -3.09 -2.36
CA LEU A 174 23.79 -1.71 -1.97
C LEU A 174 23.31 -0.85 -3.16
N PRO A 175 23.97 -0.87 -4.34
CA PRO A 175 23.49 -0.11 -5.51
C PRO A 175 22.14 -0.61 -6.03
N GLN A 176 21.83 -1.89 -5.83
CA GLN A 176 20.54 -2.46 -6.22
C GLN A 176 19.42 -1.96 -5.31
N LEU A 177 19.65 -1.92 -4.00
CA LEU A 177 18.70 -1.38 -3.02
C LEU A 177 18.43 0.10 -3.27
N ASP A 178 19.46 0.90 -3.50
CA ASP A 178 19.35 2.33 -3.77
C ASP A 178 18.55 2.61 -5.05
N ARG A 179 18.86 1.91 -6.15
CA ARG A 179 18.08 1.99 -7.40
C ARG A 179 16.61 1.63 -7.19
N LEU A 180 16.32 0.62 -6.37
CA LEU A 180 14.96 0.18 -6.11
C LEU A 180 14.19 1.20 -5.27
N GLN A 181 14.82 1.75 -4.23
CA GLN A 181 14.29 2.83 -3.42
C GLN A 181 14.01 4.07 -4.29
N PHE A 182 14.98 4.51 -5.10
CA PHE A 182 14.82 5.64 -6.01
C PHE A 182 13.64 5.43 -6.96
N ARG A 183 13.48 4.24 -7.53
CA ARG A 183 12.37 3.95 -8.44
C ARG A 183 11.02 3.96 -7.74
N LEU A 184 10.91 3.48 -6.50
CA LEU A 184 9.66 3.58 -5.74
C LEU A 184 9.28 5.04 -5.48
N ILE A 185 10.25 5.89 -5.14
CA ILE A 185 10.05 7.33 -5.00
C ILE A 185 9.67 7.96 -6.35
N LEU A 186 10.31 7.55 -7.43
CA LEU A 186 9.98 8.04 -8.77
C LEU A 186 8.55 7.69 -9.19
N TRP A 187 8.01 6.54 -8.75
CA TRP A 187 6.61 6.18 -8.96
C TRP A 187 5.64 7.01 -8.11
N SER A 188 6.05 7.48 -6.92
CA SER A 188 5.19 8.31 -6.08
C SER A 188 5.04 9.72 -6.66
N LEU A 189 6.08 10.30 -7.25
CA LEU A 189 6.07 11.65 -7.82
C LEU A 189 4.93 11.93 -8.81
N PRO A 190 4.75 11.18 -9.92
CA PRO A 190 3.67 11.45 -10.87
C PRO A 190 2.28 11.29 -10.23
N LEU A 191 2.12 10.36 -9.29
CA LEU A 191 0.87 10.19 -8.55
C LEU A 191 0.59 11.38 -7.63
N LEU A 192 1.60 11.90 -6.93
CA LEU A 192 1.47 13.15 -6.17
C LEU A 192 1.13 14.31 -7.08
N THR A 193 1.80 14.46 -8.22
CA THR A 193 1.53 15.51 -9.20
C THR A 193 0.10 15.46 -9.71
N VAL A 194 -0.39 14.27 -10.09
CA VAL A 194 -1.79 14.09 -10.52
C VAL A 194 -2.75 14.44 -9.39
N GLY A 195 -2.47 13.99 -8.16
CA GLY A 195 -3.27 14.35 -6.98
C GLY A 195 -3.37 15.88 -6.77
N PHE A 196 -2.23 16.57 -6.81
CA PHE A 196 -2.16 18.03 -6.69
C PHE A 196 -2.88 18.76 -7.84
N LEU A 197 -2.71 18.32 -9.08
CA LEU A 197 -3.38 18.93 -10.23
C LEU A 197 -4.90 18.81 -10.14
N VAL A 198 -5.40 17.64 -9.71
CA VAL A 198 -6.83 17.43 -9.50
C VAL A 198 -7.34 18.31 -8.36
N GLU A 199 -6.64 18.38 -7.23
CA GLU A 199 -7.00 19.25 -6.12
C GLU A 199 -7.03 20.74 -6.52
N ALA A 200 -6.01 21.20 -7.25
CA ALA A 200 -5.96 22.57 -7.75
C ALA A 200 -7.12 22.89 -8.71
N LEU A 201 -7.48 21.96 -9.59
CA LEU A 201 -8.60 22.10 -10.51
C LEU A 201 -9.94 22.17 -9.76
N LEU A 202 -10.10 21.37 -8.69
CA LEU A 202 -11.28 21.40 -7.83
C LEU A 202 -11.40 22.74 -7.09
N LEU A 203 -10.30 23.26 -6.54
CA LEU A 203 -10.29 24.56 -5.89
C LEU A 203 -10.65 25.68 -6.88
N ALA A 204 -10.11 25.64 -8.10
CA ALA A 204 -10.39 26.62 -9.14
C ALA A 204 -11.87 26.59 -9.58
N LEU A 205 -12.45 25.41 -9.81
CA LEU A 205 -13.86 25.25 -10.17
C LEU A 205 -14.80 25.61 -9.01
N GLY A 206 -14.48 25.22 -7.78
CA GLY A 206 -15.25 25.57 -6.59
C GLY A 206 -15.27 27.08 -6.33
N LEU A 207 -14.16 27.78 -6.60
CA LEU A 207 -14.10 29.24 -6.50
C LEU A 207 -14.99 29.92 -7.55
N GLN A 208 -15.11 29.36 -8.76
CA GLN A 208 -15.99 29.89 -9.81
C GLN A 208 -17.47 29.85 -9.40
N PHE A 209 -17.90 28.79 -8.72
CA PHE A 209 -19.27 28.68 -8.20
C PHE A 209 -19.57 29.67 -7.05
N LEU A 210 -18.56 30.07 -6.29
CA LEU A 210 -18.67 31.05 -5.20
C LEU A 210 -18.67 32.51 -5.69
N LEU A 211 -18.13 32.77 -6.88
CA LEU A 211 -17.95 34.12 -7.44
C LEU A 211 -19.00 34.50 -8.51
N LEU A 212 -19.82 33.56 -8.97
CA LEU A 212 -20.96 33.85 -9.83
C LEU A 212 -22.16 34.25 -8.95
N PRO A 213 -22.69 35.48 -9.05
CA PRO A 213 -23.91 35.85 -8.36
C PRO A 213 -25.07 35.02 -8.93
N GLY A 214 -25.77 34.29 -8.06
CA GLY A 214 -27.00 33.59 -8.39
C GLY A 214 -28.13 34.55 -8.73
#